data_AF-A0A1Z8MWG4-F1
#
_entry.id   AF-A0A1Z8MWG4-F1
#
_cell.length_a   1.000
_cell.length_b   1.000
_cell.length_c   1.000
_cell.angle_alpha   90.00
_cell.angle_beta   90.00
_cell.angle_gamma   90.00
#
_symmetry.space_group_name_H-M   'P 1'
#
loop_
_entity.id
_entity.type
_entity.pdbx_description
1 polymer ?
#
loop_
_entity_poly.entity_id
_entity_poly.type
_entity_poly.pdbx_seq_one_letter_code
_entity_poly.pdbx_strand_id
1 'polypeptide(L)'
;MARFILIDNWLESVGGHNYQYAMEILQAATESEYQAVLATAKSFNKETHAIPSEWTCYPIFRYAWNRTHTVGVDGKRTEPIDINGKSLSTPHETLSDPYRRRATPKYKRWLRLPQTWDRKRRIRAFKNACQHLFDQIGLERDDIIFFPSVSDFDFLGLAAFLASNKDTQKIHWHVQFHYDIFDGRPPDFADQSERKLCMERQFSTALAAICTHQLHFYATTEQIADQYNRLHVGSFYPLPYPISCPGDYKPQLNLERKKPLRVTLAGAPRREKGKRELNQLFDQLYKSNILGNHLQLWVQGNFQKLSRQLPEFDKGHLESAEPGSESDATIVVVPHPLERKKYVDLIQQTDIGLLPYNNARYHARASGVFIEMLSAGVPVIVTAGSWLALQLAESIYQHLDTLFLTEASTAKQLIWQRVPTDDTQESDLDSDSGTAEILVAGNSNPAVNSIKVPRGTGAVLIQFPWQEARSGYFIRIRTFQVDGTGQSISPTNETILSPREQGKPVSTLLQIDPNAREIRIELSNAYHDDAIAVGIPEIAFLQRRANEIPTGAVGLIASDVNQIPALLHEMVLHHDHYKESATKHALSWNFKHAPLRTVESLGEHQHRHKTLRGVA
;
A
#
# COMPACT_ATOMS: atom_id res chain seq x y z
N MET A 1 -5.70 -29.84 22.52
CA MET A 1 -6.00 -28.41 22.32
C MET A 1 -5.45 -28.06 20.96
N ALA A 2 -6.24 -27.43 20.09
CA ALA A 2 -5.75 -27.07 18.76
C ALA A 2 -4.60 -26.06 18.88
N ARG A 3 -3.62 -26.12 17.98
CA ARG A 3 -2.48 -25.20 17.99
C ARG A 3 -2.58 -24.19 16.86
N PHE A 4 -2.10 -22.99 17.12
CA PHE A 4 -1.84 -21.99 16.09
C PHE A 4 -0.33 -21.90 15.88
N ILE A 5 0.13 -22.41 14.75
CA ILE A 5 1.55 -22.53 14.41
C ILE A 5 1.90 -21.45 13.40
N LEU A 6 2.52 -20.36 13.87
CA LEU A 6 3.01 -19.27 13.02
C LEU A 6 4.46 -19.53 12.63
N ILE A 7 4.75 -19.53 11.33
CA ILE A 7 6.07 -19.81 10.78
C ILE A 7 6.54 -18.60 9.96
N ASP A 8 7.49 -17.83 10.51
CA ASP A 8 8.08 -16.69 9.84
C ASP A 8 9.62 -16.79 9.84
N ASN A 9 10.19 -17.29 8.74
CA ASN A 9 11.64 -17.38 8.60
C ASN A 9 12.33 -16.02 8.40
N TRP A 10 11.58 -14.92 8.30
CA TRP A 10 12.10 -13.55 8.19
C TRP A 10 12.07 -12.82 9.55
N LEU A 11 11.56 -13.46 10.60
CA LEU A 11 11.64 -12.96 11.96
C LEU A 11 13.03 -13.24 12.53
N GLU A 12 13.94 -12.27 12.38
CA GLU A 12 15.36 -12.39 12.75
C GLU A 12 15.72 -11.80 14.12
N SER A 13 14.93 -10.83 14.59
CA SER A 13 15.09 -10.15 15.88
C SER A 13 13.76 -9.56 16.39
N VAL A 14 13.73 -9.15 17.65
CA VAL A 14 12.70 -8.42 18.37
C VAL A 14 12.60 -7.02 17.82
N GLY A 15 11.37 -6.54 17.74
CA GLY A 15 11.05 -5.25 17.16
C GLY A 15 10.92 -5.28 15.63
N GLY A 16 10.38 -4.20 15.09
CA GLY A 16 10.02 -4.11 13.68
C GLY A 16 8.76 -4.91 13.34
N HIS A 17 8.36 -4.81 12.07
CA HIS A 17 7.06 -5.28 11.59
C HIS A 17 6.81 -6.79 11.73
N ASN A 18 7.76 -7.65 11.34
CA ASN A 18 7.57 -9.11 11.42
C ASN A 18 7.39 -9.59 12.87
N TYR A 19 8.15 -9.02 13.81
CA TYR A 19 8.02 -9.34 15.23
C TYR A 19 6.63 -8.92 15.73
N GLN A 20 6.24 -7.68 15.47
CA GLN A 20 4.94 -7.17 15.91
C GLN A 20 3.81 -8.01 15.33
N TYR A 21 3.85 -8.30 14.03
CA TYR A 21 2.87 -9.15 13.36
C TYR A 21 2.71 -10.49 14.08
N ALA A 22 3.82 -11.18 14.35
CA ALA A 22 3.80 -12.48 15.01
C ALA A 22 3.21 -12.41 16.42
N MET A 23 3.59 -11.40 17.19
CA MET A 23 3.07 -11.17 18.53
C MET A 23 1.56 -10.96 18.54
N GLU A 24 1.06 -10.09 17.66
CA GLU A 24 -0.37 -9.76 17.61
C GLU A 24 -1.24 -10.96 17.22
N ILE A 25 -0.82 -11.72 16.21
CA ILE A 25 -1.57 -12.90 15.76
C ILE A 25 -1.55 -14.00 16.81
N LEU A 26 -0.40 -14.29 17.42
CA LEU A 26 -0.31 -15.36 18.42
C LEU A 26 -1.03 -15.01 19.72
N GLN A 27 -1.06 -13.72 20.09
CA GLN A 27 -1.86 -13.24 21.21
C GLN A 27 -3.35 -13.46 20.93
N ALA A 28 -3.86 -13.00 19.78
CA ALA A 28 -5.26 -13.23 19.40
C ALA A 28 -5.63 -14.71 19.24
N ALA A 29 -4.68 -15.53 18.78
CA ALA A 29 -4.87 -16.98 18.73
C ALA A 29 -4.99 -17.58 20.14
N THR A 30 -4.17 -17.13 21.09
CA THR A 30 -4.24 -17.57 22.48
C THR A 30 -5.56 -17.17 23.13
N GLU A 31 -6.04 -15.95 22.85
CA GLU A 31 -7.37 -15.47 23.29
C GLU A 31 -8.52 -16.27 22.67
N SER A 32 -8.27 -16.89 21.50
CA SER A 32 -9.21 -17.80 20.82
C SER A 32 -8.98 -19.27 21.20
N GLU A 33 -8.36 -19.53 22.37
CA GLU A 33 -8.12 -20.86 22.94
C GLU A 33 -7.19 -21.78 22.10
N TYR A 34 -6.35 -21.20 21.23
CA TYR A 34 -5.28 -21.96 20.58
C TYR A 34 -4.01 -21.97 21.43
N GLN A 35 -3.29 -23.08 21.39
CA GLN A 35 -1.92 -23.10 21.90
C GLN A 35 -0.99 -22.46 20.86
N ALA A 36 -0.36 -21.35 21.22
CA ALA A 36 0.54 -20.61 20.34
C ALA A 36 1.91 -21.30 20.18
N VAL A 37 2.30 -21.50 18.92
CA VAL A 37 3.62 -21.99 18.53
C VAL A 37 4.22 -21.05 17.50
N LEU A 38 5.46 -20.62 17.73
CA LEU A 38 6.19 -19.73 16.85
C LEU A 38 7.43 -20.42 16.29
N ALA A 39 7.65 -20.38 14.99
CA ALA A 39 8.90 -20.82 14.37
C ALA A 39 9.56 -19.67 13.59
N THR A 40 10.84 -19.42 13.87
CA THR A 40 11.55 -18.21 13.43
C THR A 40 12.90 -18.51 12.77
N ALA A 41 13.60 -17.46 12.33
CA ALA A 41 14.99 -17.58 11.92
C ALA A 41 15.89 -17.99 13.10
N LYS A 42 16.94 -18.79 12.84
CA LYS A 42 17.91 -19.21 13.86
C LYS A 42 18.57 -18.04 14.60
N SER A 43 18.67 -16.87 13.98
CA SER A 43 19.24 -15.66 14.60
C SER A 43 18.40 -15.14 15.77
N PHE A 44 17.10 -15.45 15.80
CA PHE A 44 16.16 -15.01 16.84
C PHE A 44 16.40 -15.69 18.20
N ASN A 45 17.17 -16.79 18.24
CA ASN A 45 17.40 -17.58 19.46
C ASN A 45 17.99 -16.78 20.65
N LYS A 46 18.61 -15.62 20.39
CA LYS A 46 19.20 -14.78 21.45
C LYS A 46 18.15 -13.97 22.22
N GLU A 47 16.90 -14.00 21.78
CA GLU A 47 15.86 -13.06 22.19
C GLU A 47 14.57 -13.77 22.61
N THR A 48 14.64 -15.09 22.86
CA THR A 48 13.50 -15.92 23.25
C THR A 48 12.82 -15.47 24.55
N HIS A 49 13.55 -14.76 25.42
CA HIS A 49 12.99 -14.18 26.65
C HIS A 49 12.00 -13.04 26.40
N ALA A 50 11.91 -12.51 25.18
CA ALA A 50 10.94 -11.49 24.79
C ALA A 50 9.56 -12.07 24.42
N ILE A 51 9.44 -13.40 24.34
CA ILE A 51 8.20 -14.10 24.04
C ILE A 51 7.54 -14.56 25.35
N PRO A 52 6.20 -14.50 25.49
CA PRO A 52 5.48 -15.08 26.62
C PRO A 52 5.88 -16.53 26.89
N SER A 53 6.05 -16.89 28.16
CA SER A 53 6.62 -18.18 28.57
C SER A 53 5.70 -19.37 28.28
N GLU A 54 4.41 -19.11 28.11
CA GLU A 54 3.39 -20.06 27.69
C GLU A 54 3.47 -20.41 26.20
N TRP A 55 4.14 -19.60 25.37
CA TRP A 55 4.31 -19.89 23.95
C TRP A 55 5.55 -20.75 23.72
N THR A 56 5.47 -21.65 22.75
CA THR A 56 6.64 -22.45 22.35
C THR A 56 7.31 -21.83 21.13
N CYS A 57 8.60 -21.50 21.24
CA CYS A 57 9.37 -20.87 20.16
C CYS A 57 10.47 -21.79 19.60
N TYR A 58 10.54 -21.90 18.28
CA TYR A 58 11.47 -22.73 17.52
C TYR A 58 12.31 -21.89 16.55
N PRO A 59 13.50 -21.38 16.97
CA PRO A 59 14.41 -20.66 16.10
C PRO A 59 15.20 -21.64 15.23
N ILE A 60 14.62 -22.07 14.11
CA ILE A 60 15.11 -23.23 13.33
C ILE A 60 15.46 -22.90 11.88
N PHE A 61 14.92 -21.83 11.30
CA PHE A 61 15.14 -21.52 9.89
C PHE A 61 16.51 -20.86 9.68
N ARG A 62 17.39 -21.51 8.91
CA ARG A 62 18.78 -21.03 8.70
C ARG A 62 18.85 -19.75 7.86
N TYR A 63 17.91 -19.56 6.94
CA TYR A 63 17.96 -18.51 5.95
C TYR A 63 16.68 -17.67 6.03
N ALA A 64 16.85 -16.37 6.20
CA ALA A 64 15.80 -15.37 6.05
C ALA A 64 15.62 -14.94 4.58
N TRP A 65 14.88 -13.86 4.36
CA TRP A 65 14.51 -13.30 3.06
C TRP A 65 15.65 -13.31 2.05
N ASN A 66 15.39 -13.82 0.83
CA ASN A 66 16.39 -13.92 -0.22
C ASN A 66 15.93 -13.38 -1.58
N ARG A 67 16.19 -12.10 -1.82
CA ARG A 67 15.95 -11.43 -3.11
C ARG A 67 16.71 -12.03 -4.30
N THR A 68 17.75 -12.83 -4.07
CA THR A 68 18.59 -13.32 -5.17
C THR A 68 17.88 -14.37 -6.02
N HIS A 69 16.98 -15.16 -5.41
CA HIS A 69 16.36 -16.31 -6.07
C HIS A 69 14.87 -16.14 -6.35
N THR A 70 14.27 -15.03 -5.91
CA THR A 70 12.88 -14.66 -6.17
C THR A 70 12.72 -14.10 -7.59
N VAL A 71 11.55 -14.31 -8.18
CA VAL A 71 11.20 -13.87 -9.55
C VAL A 71 10.46 -12.52 -9.57
N GLY A 72 9.73 -12.18 -8.51
CA GLY A 72 8.93 -10.94 -8.43
C GLY A 72 9.74 -9.65 -8.56
N VAL A 73 9.10 -8.48 -8.40
CA VAL A 73 9.69 -7.15 -8.67
C VAL A 73 11.02 -6.90 -7.94
N ASP A 74 11.12 -7.36 -6.69
CA ASP A 74 12.33 -7.20 -5.88
C ASP A 74 13.38 -8.31 -6.11
N GLY A 75 13.04 -9.28 -6.95
CA GLY A 75 13.86 -10.42 -7.32
C GLY A 75 14.88 -10.12 -8.40
N LYS A 76 15.94 -10.93 -8.45
CA LYS A 76 16.97 -10.85 -9.49
C LYS A 76 16.80 -11.91 -10.58
N ARG A 77 15.76 -12.73 -10.48
CA ARG A 77 15.65 -13.96 -11.27
C ARG A 77 14.63 -13.85 -12.38
N THR A 78 14.99 -14.41 -13.53
CA THR A 78 14.16 -14.42 -14.75
C THR A 78 13.93 -15.82 -15.31
N GLU A 79 14.25 -16.88 -14.54
CA GLU A 79 14.15 -18.28 -14.99
C GLU A 79 13.38 -19.12 -13.95
N PRO A 80 12.38 -19.92 -14.35
CA PRO A 80 11.60 -20.74 -13.43
C PRO A 80 12.41 -21.90 -12.85
N ILE A 81 12.07 -22.35 -11.64
CA ILE A 81 12.63 -23.56 -11.01
C ILE A 81 11.59 -24.47 -10.40
N ASP A 82 11.98 -25.73 -10.23
CA ASP A 82 11.22 -26.71 -9.45
C ASP A 82 11.51 -26.61 -7.94
N ILE A 83 10.79 -27.43 -7.18
CA ILE A 83 10.96 -27.65 -5.73
C ILE A 83 12.32 -28.26 -5.35
N ASN A 84 13.19 -28.56 -6.32
CA ASN A 84 14.56 -29.02 -6.11
C ASN A 84 15.59 -27.97 -6.56
N GLY A 85 15.16 -26.74 -6.87
CA GLY A 85 16.03 -25.65 -7.34
C GLY A 85 16.66 -25.86 -8.72
N LYS A 86 16.19 -26.86 -9.49
CA LYS A 86 16.59 -27.12 -10.87
C LYS A 86 15.82 -26.22 -11.82
N SER A 87 16.52 -25.65 -12.81
CA SER A 87 15.87 -24.81 -13.82
C SER A 87 14.84 -25.63 -14.60
N LEU A 88 13.67 -25.02 -14.80
CA LEU A 88 12.60 -25.56 -15.64
C LEU A 88 12.68 -25.05 -17.08
N SER A 89 13.63 -24.14 -17.38
CA SER A 89 13.84 -23.66 -18.74
C SER A 89 14.37 -24.80 -19.60
N THR A 90 13.63 -25.14 -20.66
CA THR A 90 14.17 -26.04 -21.68
C THR A 90 15.30 -25.32 -22.44
N PRO A 91 16.32 -26.06 -22.95
CA PRO A 91 17.40 -25.45 -23.73
C PRO A 91 16.91 -24.66 -24.97
N HIS A 92 15.70 -24.95 -25.46
CA HIS A 92 15.12 -24.32 -26.65
C HIS A 92 14.21 -23.10 -26.38
N GLU A 93 13.66 -22.91 -25.17
CA GLU A 93 12.74 -21.79 -24.88
C GLU A 93 13.45 -20.46 -24.58
N THR A 94 14.78 -20.45 -24.53
CA THR A 94 15.57 -19.22 -24.40
C THR A 94 15.75 -18.46 -25.72
N LEU A 95 15.00 -18.84 -26.78
CA LEU A 95 15.27 -18.47 -28.18
C LEU A 95 14.28 -17.50 -28.84
N SER A 96 13.28 -16.94 -28.15
CA SER A 96 12.32 -16.01 -28.77
C SER A 96 12.83 -14.57 -28.92
N ASP A 97 13.90 -14.17 -28.22
CA ASP A 97 14.52 -12.85 -28.39
C ASP A 97 15.78 -12.94 -29.30
N PRO A 98 15.68 -12.56 -30.59
CA PRO A 98 16.82 -12.57 -31.50
C PRO A 98 17.94 -11.61 -31.09
N TYR A 99 17.71 -10.61 -30.24
CA TYR A 99 18.76 -9.71 -29.72
C TYR A 99 19.55 -10.33 -28.55
N ARG A 100 18.96 -11.26 -27.80
CA ARG A 100 19.68 -12.07 -26.79
C ARG A 100 20.51 -13.21 -27.39
N ARG A 101 20.50 -13.44 -28.71
CA ARG A 101 21.34 -14.41 -29.44
C ARG A 101 22.86 -14.17 -29.34
N ARG A 102 23.35 -13.14 -28.66
CA ARG A 102 24.76 -13.10 -28.25
C ARG A 102 24.99 -14.22 -27.24
N ALA A 103 25.38 -15.39 -27.78
CA ALA A 103 25.73 -16.60 -27.05
C ALA A 103 26.28 -16.25 -25.68
N THR A 104 25.50 -16.51 -24.62
CA THR A 104 26.00 -16.33 -23.25
C THR A 104 27.32 -17.09 -23.19
N PRO A 105 28.46 -16.40 -23.03
CA PRO A 105 29.74 -17.03 -23.20
C PRO A 105 29.86 -18.25 -22.28
N LYS A 106 30.58 -19.29 -22.69
CA LYS A 106 30.74 -20.53 -21.91
C LYS A 106 31.12 -20.25 -20.44
N TYR A 107 31.87 -19.17 -20.16
CA TYR A 107 32.21 -18.74 -18.79
C TYR A 107 31.00 -18.34 -17.93
N LYS A 108 29.92 -17.78 -18.51
CA LYS A 108 28.68 -17.45 -17.77
C LYS A 108 27.96 -18.71 -17.28
N ARG A 109 28.16 -19.87 -17.92
CA ARG A 109 27.62 -21.16 -17.46
C ARG A 109 28.29 -21.61 -16.16
N TRP A 110 29.60 -21.37 -16.01
CA TRP A 110 30.34 -21.66 -14.77
C TRP A 110 29.90 -20.74 -13.62
N LEU A 111 29.63 -19.47 -13.91
CA LEU A 111 29.09 -18.52 -12.93
C LEU A 111 27.69 -18.89 -12.39
N ARG A 112 26.92 -19.73 -13.12
CA ARG A 112 25.59 -20.22 -12.69
C ARG A 112 25.65 -21.44 -11.76
N LEU A 113 26.78 -22.16 -11.70
CA LEU A 113 26.91 -23.34 -10.83
C LEU A 113 26.82 -22.99 -9.33
N PRO A 114 27.52 -21.96 -8.81
CA PRO A 114 27.39 -21.54 -7.41
C PRO A 114 25.97 -21.13 -7.04
N GLN A 115 25.28 -20.39 -7.93
CA GLN A 115 23.89 -19.98 -7.70
C GLN A 115 22.95 -21.18 -7.66
N THR A 116 23.13 -22.16 -8.56
CA THR A 116 22.32 -23.38 -8.58
C THR A 116 22.51 -24.22 -7.33
N TRP A 117 23.74 -24.36 -6.87
CA TRP A 117 24.04 -25.04 -5.63
C TRP A 117 23.47 -24.29 -4.42
N ASP A 118 23.60 -22.96 -4.37
CA ASP A 118 23.03 -22.15 -3.29
C ASP A 118 21.49 -22.28 -3.22
N ARG A 119 20.80 -22.26 -4.37
CA ARG A 119 19.34 -22.48 -4.43
C ARG A 119 18.94 -23.83 -3.84
N LYS A 120 19.56 -24.90 -4.34
CA LYS A 120 19.34 -26.28 -3.85
C LYS A 120 19.56 -26.37 -2.35
N ARG A 121 20.65 -25.79 -1.87
CA ARG A 121 21.02 -25.76 -0.46
C ARG A 121 19.96 -25.03 0.39
N ARG A 122 19.46 -23.88 -0.07
CA ARG A 122 18.47 -23.09 0.65
C ARG A 122 17.09 -23.75 0.70
N ILE A 123 16.60 -24.27 -0.43
CA ILE A 123 15.34 -25.03 -0.48
C ILE A 123 15.41 -26.24 0.44
N ARG A 124 16.50 -27.01 0.39
CA ARG A 124 16.72 -28.15 1.29
C ARG A 124 16.77 -27.71 2.75
N ALA A 125 17.42 -26.59 3.06
CA ALA A 125 17.49 -26.09 4.44
C ALA A 125 16.12 -25.66 4.96
N PHE A 126 15.28 -25.01 4.15
CA PHE A 126 13.91 -24.68 4.51
C PHE A 126 13.09 -25.96 4.75
N LYS A 127 13.13 -26.91 3.79
CA LYS A 127 12.48 -28.21 3.92
C LYS A 127 12.86 -28.94 5.22
N ASN A 128 14.15 -29.02 5.50
CA ASN A 128 14.66 -29.71 6.68
C ASN A 128 14.28 -28.99 7.98
N ALA A 129 14.14 -27.66 7.96
CA ALA A 129 13.64 -26.91 9.12
C ALA A 129 12.18 -27.23 9.40
N CYS A 130 11.31 -27.24 8.36
CA CYS A 130 9.92 -27.69 8.52
C CYS A 130 9.86 -29.13 9.04
N GLN A 131 10.64 -30.05 8.47
CA GLN A 131 10.71 -31.43 8.96
C GLN A 131 11.06 -31.49 10.44
N HIS A 132 12.15 -30.81 10.82
CA HIS A 132 12.60 -30.80 12.21
C HIS A 132 11.56 -30.22 13.18
N LEU A 133 10.85 -29.15 12.77
CA LEU A 133 9.76 -28.58 13.56
C LEU A 133 8.67 -29.63 13.82
N PHE A 134 8.15 -30.23 12.75
CA PHE A 134 6.98 -31.11 12.84
C PHE A 134 7.33 -32.50 13.37
N ASP A 135 8.58 -32.95 13.28
CA ASP A 135 9.07 -34.13 14.00
C ASP A 135 9.07 -33.89 15.52
N GLN A 136 9.31 -32.64 15.97
CA GLN A 136 9.33 -32.29 17.39
C GLN A 136 7.93 -32.07 17.97
N ILE A 137 7.07 -31.35 17.25
CA ILE A 137 5.74 -30.98 17.77
C ILE A 137 4.63 -31.94 17.33
N GLY A 138 4.84 -32.74 16.28
CA GLY A 138 3.76 -33.51 15.65
C GLY A 138 2.76 -32.61 14.92
N LEU A 139 1.78 -33.19 14.24
CA LEU A 139 0.72 -32.46 13.55
C LEU A 139 -0.65 -33.06 13.89
N GLU A 140 -1.59 -32.19 14.25
CA GLU A 140 -2.98 -32.56 14.53
C GLU A 140 -3.90 -31.94 13.47
N ARG A 141 -5.01 -32.62 13.17
CA ARG A 141 -5.93 -32.22 12.10
C ARG A 141 -6.52 -30.81 12.28
N ASP A 142 -6.66 -30.39 13.54
CA ASP A 142 -7.28 -29.12 13.91
C ASP A 142 -6.24 -28.00 14.12
N ASP A 143 -4.95 -28.25 13.88
CA ASP A 143 -3.94 -27.19 13.90
C ASP A 143 -4.13 -26.21 12.73
N ILE A 144 -3.86 -24.93 12.99
CA ILE A 144 -3.74 -23.88 11.98
C ILE A 144 -2.27 -23.63 11.74
N ILE A 145 -1.80 -23.84 10.50
CA ILE A 145 -0.42 -23.53 10.11
C ILE A 145 -0.43 -22.29 9.23
N PHE A 146 0.21 -21.22 9.70
CA PHE A 146 0.22 -19.94 9.03
C PHE A 146 1.63 -19.43 8.75
N PHE A 147 1.88 -19.10 7.49
CA PHE A 147 3.09 -18.42 7.05
C PHE A 147 2.75 -16.98 6.67
N PRO A 148 2.98 -16.00 7.56
CA PRO A 148 2.58 -14.62 7.28
C PRO A 148 3.45 -14.00 6.20
N SER A 149 4.73 -14.37 6.09
CA SER A 149 5.69 -13.68 5.21
C SER A 149 6.35 -14.65 4.23
N VAL A 150 5.72 -14.87 3.06
CA VAL A 150 6.24 -15.81 2.05
C VAL A 150 6.61 -15.11 0.74
N SER A 151 7.78 -15.43 0.22
CA SER A 151 8.15 -15.15 -1.17
C SER A 151 7.88 -16.34 -2.09
N ASP A 152 7.91 -16.11 -3.41
CA ASP A 152 7.82 -17.18 -4.41
C ASP A 152 8.90 -18.26 -4.22
N PHE A 153 10.06 -17.91 -3.65
CA PHE A 153 11.14 -18.86 -3.38
C PHE A 153 10.95 -19.63 -2.07
N ASP A 154 10.45 -18.97 -1.01
CA ASP A 154 10.13 -19.65 0.26
C ASP A 154 9.03 -20.70 0.04
N PHE A 155 8.06 -20.39 -0.83
CA PHE A 155 7.00 -21.33 -1.23
C PHE A 155 7.55 -22.63 -1.83
N LEU A 156 8.66 -22.59 -2.58
CA LEU A 156 9.31 -23.81 -3.09
C LEU A 156 9.91 -24.67 -1.98
N GLY A 157 10.43 -24.03 -0.92
CA GLY A 157 10.89 -24.73 0.29
C GLY A 157 9.75 -25.46 0.98
N LEU A 158 8.60 -24.79 1.14
CA LEU A 158 7.38 -25.38 1.69
C LEU A 158 6.87 -26.53 0.81
N ALA A 159 6.74 -26.32 -0.50
CA ALA A 159 6.29 -27.35 -1.42
C ALA A 159 7.22 -28.59 -1.42
N ALA A 160 8.53 -28.40 -1.30
CA ALA A 160 9.49 -29.49 -1.17
C ALA A 160 9.30 -30.31 0.13
N PHE A 161 8.92 -29.66 1.22
CA PHE A 161 8.57 -30.32 2.47
C PHE A 161 7.27 -31.11 2.34
N LEU A 162 6.19 -30.49 1.87
CA LEU A 162 4.88 -31.11 1.71
C LEU A 162 4.93 -32.32 0.76
N ALA A 163 5.60 -32.17 -0.39
CA ALA A 163 5.76 -33.26 -1.36
C ALA A 163 6.46 -34.51 -0.77
N SER A 164 7.23 -34.34 0.31
CA SER A 164 7.95 -35.44 0.98
C SER A 164 7.21 -36.02 2.18
N ASN A 165 6.11 -35.43 2.62
CA ASN A 165 5.42 -35.77 3.87
C ASN A 165 3.91 -35.94 3.65
N LYS A 166 3.50 -37.14 3.24
CA LYS A 166 2.10 -37.44 2.90
C LYS A 166 1.12 -37.23 4.07
N ASP A 167 1.59 -37.36 5.30
CA ASP A 167 0.73 -37.16 6.48
C ASP A 167 0.23 -35.71 6.62
N THR A 168 0.89 -34.76 5.96
CA THR A 168 0.51 -33.34 5.93
C THR A 168 -0.68 -33.03 5.02
N GLN A 169 -1.16 -33.99 4.21
CA GLN A 169 -2.29 -33.81 3.28
C GLN A 169 -3.62 -33.50 3.98
N LYS A 170 -3.74 -33.91 5.25
CA LYS A 170 -4.95 -33.68 6.08
C LYS A 170 -4.97 -32.30 6.73
N ILE A 171 -3.88 -31.56 6.64
CA ILE A 171 -3.69 -30.27 7.32
C ILE A 171 -3.97 -29.12 6.35
N HIS A 172 -4.47 -28.02 6.88
CA HIS A 172 -4.65 -26.78 6.14
C HIS A 172 -3.42 -25.88 6.28
N TRP A 173 -2.93 -25.40 5.15
CA TRP A 173 -1.71 -24.60 5.05
C TRP A 173 -2.08 -23.19 4.56
N HIS A 174 -1.87 -22.19 5.40
CA HIS A 174 -2.22 -20.80 5.10
C HIS A 174 -0.96 -20.01 4.76
N VAL A 175 -0.90 -19.42 3.58
CA VAL A 175 0.32 -18.81 3.03
C VAL A 175 0.03 -17.40 2.54
N GLN A 176 0.63 -16.38 3.16
CA GLN A 176 0.42 -14.97 2.79
C GLN A 176 1.63 -14.37 2.06
N PHE A 177 1.35 -13.65 0.98
CA PHE A 177 2.32 -12.95 0.14
C PHE A 177 2.22 -11.42 0.29
N HIS A 178 3.38 -10.75 0.35
CA HIS A 178 3.47 -9.30 0.64
C HIS A 178 3.98 -8.45 -0.52
N TYR A 179 4.49 -9.08 -1.58
CA TYR A 179 5.28 -8.41 -2.61
C TYR A 179 4.62 -8.51 -3.97
N ASP A 180 4.75 -7.40 -4.72
CA ASP A 180 4.40 -7.34 -6.13
C ASP A 180 5.19 -8.36 -6.94
N ILE A 181 4.49 -8.94 -7.91
CA ILE A 181 5.08 -9.79 -8.93
C ILE A 181 5.19 -9.07 -10.27
N PHE A 182 4.46 -7.98 -10.47
CA PHE A 182 4.55 -7.12 -11.65
C PHE A 182 4.99 -5.69 -11.27
N ASP A 183 5.81 -5.08 -12.12
CA ASP A 183 6.11 -3.66 -12.06
C ASP A 183 4.90 -2.85 -12.57
N GLY A 184 4.75 -1.61 -12.14
CA GLY A 184 3.68 -0.74 -12.65
C GLY A 184 2.28 -1.17 -12.21
N ARG A 185 1.25 -0.85 -13.01
CA ARG A 185 -0.17 -1.06 -12.72
C ARG A 185 -0.80 -2.10 -13.66
N PRO A 186 -2.05 -2.55 -13.39
CA PRO A 186 -2.72 -3.55 -14.21
C PRO A 186 -2.59 -3.41 -15.75
N PRO A 187 -2.67 -2.21 -16.36
CA PRO A 187 -2.44 -2.07 -17.79
C PRO A 187 -1.00 -2.41 -18.23
N ASP A 188 0.00 -2.14 -17.40
CA ASP A 188 1.43 -2.42 -17.66
C ASP A 188 1.79 -3.92 -17.50
N PHE A 189 0.87 -4.74 -16.98
CA PHE A 189 1.16 -6.16 -16.71
C PHE A 189 1.23 -6.99 -17.98
N ALA A 190 0.54 -6.59 -19.04
CA ALA A 190 0.54 -7.28 -20.33
C ALA A 190 1.96 -7.34 -20.94
N ASP A 191 2.74 -6.27 -20.77
CA ASP A 191 4.11 -6.15 -21.26
C ASP A 191 5.11 -7.02 -20.48
N GLN A 192 4.69 -7.63 -19.37
CA GLN A 192 5.52 -8.44 -18.48
C GLN A 192 5.28 -9.95 -18.63
N SER A 193 4.86 -10.36 -19.82
CA SER A 193 4.55 -11.75 -20.17
C SER A 193 5.67 -12.75 -19.81
N GLU A 194 6.95 -12.40 -20.02
CA GLU A 194 8.09 -13.25 -19.65
C GLU A 194 8.11 -13.55 -18.13
N ARG A 195 7.90 -12.51 -17.30
CA ARG A 195 7.89 -12.67 -15.84
C ARG A 195 6.66 -13.45 -15.40
N LYS A 196 5.49 -13.16 -15.96
CA LYS A 196 4.25 -13.90 -15.73
C LYS A 196 4.47 -15.39 -15.99
N LEU A 197 4.93 -15.75 -17.19
CA LEU A 197 5.17 -17.13 -17.60
C LEU A 197 6.21 -17.83 -16.72
N CYS A 198 7.26 -17.11 -16.33
CA CYS A 198 8.26 -17.61 -15.38
C CYS A 198 7.63 -17.98 -14.03
N MET A 199 6.85 -17.08 -13.44
CA MET A 199 6.20 -17.34 -12.16
C MET A 199 5.11 -18.41 -12.25
N GLU A 200 4.28 -18.35 -13.28
CA GLU A 200 3.23 -19.34 -13.56
C GLU A 200 3.83 -20.74 -13.64
N ARG A 201 4.85 -20.97 -14.46
CA ARG A 201 5.51 -22.28 -14.57
C ARG A 201 6.10 -22.77 -13.23
N GLN A 202 6.71 -21.87 -12.47
CA GLN A 202 7.29 -22.19 -11.16
C GLN A 202 6.21 -22.62 -10.17
N PHE A 203 5.12 -21.84 -10.06
CA PHE A 203 4.00 -22.14 -9.17
C PHE A 203 3.25 -23.40 -9.61
N SER A 204 2.88 -23.54 -10.88
CA SER A 204 2.19 -24.72 -11.41
C SER A 204 2.99 -26.00 -11.16
N THR A 205 4.32 -25.96 -11.35
CA THR A 205 5.18 -27.12 -11.07
C THR A 205 5.21 -27.46 -9.59
N ALA A 206 5.32 -26.45 -8.72
CA ALA A 206 5.31 -26.66 -7.27
C ALA A 206 3.98 -27.22 -6.79
N LEU A 207 2.86 -26.65 -7.25
CA LEU A 207 1.50 -27.07 -6.91
C LEU A 207 1.18 -28.48 -7.42
N ALA A 208 1.63 -28.83 -8.62
CA ALA A 208 1.48 -30.18 -9.15
C ALA A 208 2.16 -31.23 -8.26
N ALA A 209 3.31 -30.89 -7.66
CA ALA A 209 4.00 -31.78 -6.72
C ALA A 209 3.28 -31.96 -5.38
N ILE A 210 2.32 -31.09 -5.05
CA ILE A 210 1.59 -31.08 -3.78
C ILE A 210 0.06 -31.04 -3.97
N CYS A 211 -0.45 -31.50 -5.12
CA CYS A 211 -1.86 -31.34 -5.53
C CYS A 211 -2.89 -31.97 -4.58
N THR A 212 -2.47 -32.87 -3.69
CA THR A 212 -3.30 -33.51 -2.67
C THR A 212 -3.37 -32.74 -1.35
N HIS A 213 -2.61 -31.66 -1.20
CA HIS A 213 -2.56 -30.85 0.03
C HIS A 213 -3.59 -29.72 -0.03
N GLN A 214 -4.01 -29.26 1.14
CA GLN A 214 -5.00 -28.18 1.28
C GLN A 214 -4.27 -26.87 1.56
N LEU A 215 -4.03 -26.10 0.51
CA LEU A 215 -3.37 -24.80 0.60
C LEU A 215 -4.38 -23.66 0.41
N HIS A 216 -4.21 -22.61 1.22
CA HIS A 216 -4.95 -21.36 1.14
C HIS A 216 -3.97 -20.23 0.92
N PHE A 217 -4.14 -19.48 -0.17
CA PHE A 217 -3.25 -18.38 -0.53
C PHE A 217 -3.87 -17.05 -0.20
N TYR A 218 -3.07 -16.20 0.43
CA TYR A 218 -3.46 -14.87 0.84
C TYR A 218 -2.48 -13.83 0.31
N ALA A 219 -2.95 -12.60 0.19
CA ALA A 219 -2.11 -11.44 -0.04
C ALA A 219 -2.51 -10.32 0.92
N THR A 220 -1.61 -9.40 1.23
CA THR A 220 -1.91 -8.30 2.16
C THR A 220 -2.90 -7.27 1.63
N THR A 221 -3.08 -7.21 0.31
CA THR A 221 -3.98 -6.29 -0.36
C THR A 221 -4.69 -6.98 -1.50
N GLU A 222 -5.84 -6.43 -1.92
CA GLU A 222 -6.57 -6.87 -3.11
C GLU A 222 -5.71 -6.76 -4.36
N GLN A 223 -4.93 -5.68 -4.48
CA GLN A 223 -4.09 -5.42 -5.63
C GLN A 223 -2.98 -6.48 -5.76
N ILE A 224 -2.39 -6.93 -4.66
CA ILE A 224 -1.40 -8.03 -4.71
C ILE A 224 -2.11 -9.36 -5.02
N ALA A 225 -3.28 -9.62 -4.41
CA ALA A 225 -4.06 -10.82 -4.72
C ALA A 225 -4.38 -10.91 -6.21
N ASP A 226 -4.83 -9.82 -6.82
CA ASP A 226 -5.12 -9.70 -8.26
C ASP A 226 -3.90 -10.00 -9.12
N GLN A 227 -2.70 -9.56 -8.72
CA GLN A 227 -1.48 -9.89 -9.44
C GLN A 227 -1.24 -11.41 -9.44
N TYR A 228 -1.30 -12.07 -8.28
CA TYR A 228 -1.10 -13.52 -8.19
C TYR A 228 -2.21 -14.31 -8.91
N ASN A 229 -3.46 -13.84 -8.87
CA ASN A 229 -4.59 -14.47 -9.57
C ASN A 229 -4.41 -14.49 -11.10
N ARG A 230 -3.66 -13.53 -11.67
CA ARG A 230 -3.30 -13.52 -13.11
C ARG A 230 -2.37 -14.67 -13.49
N LEU A 231 -1.72 -15.34 -12.54
CA LEU A 231 -0.94 -16.54 -12.82
C LEU A 231 -1.82 -17.74 -13.17
N HIS A 232 -3.13 -17.71 -12.84
CA HIS A 232 -4.05 -18.83 -13.05
C HIS A 232 -3.61 -20.16 -12.42
N VAL A 233 -2.86 -20.08 -11.30
CA VAL A 233 -2.34 -21.26 -10.58
C VAL A 233 -3.17 -21.62 -9.34
N GLY A 234 -4.06 -20.73 -8.92
CA GLY A 234 -4.91 -20.89 -7.75
C GLY A 234 -5.58 -19.56 -7.40
N SER A 235 -6.45 -19.58 -6.40
CA SER A 235 -7.11 -18.37 -5.90
C SER A 235 -6.33 -17.78 -4.73
N PHE A 236 -6.03 -16.49 -4.84
CA PHE A 236 -5.40 -15.68 -3.81
C PHE A 236 -6.42 -14.68 -3.29
N TYR A 237 -6.53 -14.57 -1.97
CA TYR A 237 -7.51 -13.72 -1.31
C TYR A 237 -6.83 -12.61 -0.51
N PRO A 238 -7.40 -11.40 -0.44
CA PRO A 238 -6.91 -10.39 0.49
C PRO A 238 -7.09 -10.88 1.93
N LEU A 239 -6.05 -10.75 2.74
CA LEU A 239 -6.08 -10.97 4.18
C LEU A 239 -5.52 -9.70 4.83
N PRO A 240 -6.35 -8.92 5.54
CA PRO A 240 -5.93 -7.65 6.14
C PRO A 240 -4.67 -7.81 6.98
N TYR A 241 -3.79 -6.81 6.91
CA TYR A 241 -2.56 -6.81 7.69
C TYR A 241 -2.90 -6.51 9.17
N PRO A 242 -2.66 -7.45 10.11
CA PRO A 242 -2.96 -7.27 11.52
C PRO A 242 -2.07 -6.18 12.12
N ILE A 243 -2.65 -5.37 12.99
CA ILE A 243 -1.92 -4.43 13.83
C ILE A 243 -2.41 -4.53 15.28
N SER A 244 -1.68 -3.91 16.19
CA SER A 244 -1.99 -4.01 17.62
C SER A 244 -3.38 -3.57 17.99
N CYS A 245 -3.93 -4.27 19.00
CA CYS A 245 -5.27 -4.02 19.51
C CYS A 245 -5.51 -2.53 19.81
N PRO A 246 -6.75 -2.02 19.62
CA PRO A 246 -7.06 -0.60 19.77
C PRO A 246 -6.71 0.00 21.14
N GLY A 247 -6.60 -0.83 22.18
CA GLY A 247 -6.19 -0.40 23.53
C GLY A 247 -4.77 0.17 23.61
N ASP A 248 -3.88 -0.22 22.68
CA ASP A 248 -2.51 0.30 22.58
C ASP A 248 -2.49 1.73 22.04
N TYR A 249 -3.49 2.12 21.25
CA TYR A 249 -3.59 3.44 20.65
C TYR A 249 -4.76 4.17 21.26
N LYS A 250 -4.52 4.89 22.36
CA LYS A 250 -5.55 5.76 22.92
C LYS A 250 -5.58 7.04 22.08
N PRO A 251 -6.68 7.32 21.34
CA PRO A 251 -6.81 8.60 20.66
C PRO A 251 -6.70 9.68 21.74
N GLN A 252 -5.69 10.56 21.63
CA GLN A 252 -5.53 11.66 22.55
C GLN A 252 -6.61 12.72 22.26
N LEU A 253 -7.81 12.45 22.76
CA LEU A 253 -8.90 13.42 22.80
C LEU A 253 -8.57 14.37 23.96
N ASN A 254 -8.38 15.66 23.66
CA ASN A 254 -8.29 16.77 24.63
C ASN A 254 -6.92 17.08 25.26
N LEU A 255 -5.78 16.74 24.67
CA LEU A 255 -4.53 17.40 25.09
C LEU A 255 -4.50 18.85 24.58
N GLU A 256 -4.11 19.78 25.47
CA GLU A 256 -3.84 21.16 25.07
C GLU A 256 -2.82 21.19 23.93
N ARG A 257 -3.15 21.94 22.87
CA ARG A 257 -2.37 21.98 21.64
C ARG A 257 -1.03 22.66 21.88
N LYS A 258 0.03 21.88 22.08
CA LYS A 258 1.40 22.41 22.02
C LYS A 258 1.74 22.64 20.55
N LYS A 259 1.75 23.90 20.11
CA LYS A 259 2.43 24.27 18.86
C LYS A 259 3.94 24.25 19.09
N PRO A 260 4.75 23.91 18.06
CA PRO A 260 4.36 23.49 16.71
C PRO A 260 3.77 22.06 16.64
N LEU A 261 2.91 21.79 15.64
CA LEU A 261 2.36 20.44 15.41
C LEU A 261 3.45 19.49 14.91
N ARG A 262 3.40 18.24 15.36
CA ARG A 262 4.37 17.19 15.00
C ARG A 262 3.95 16.45 13.73
N VAL A 263 4.73 16.63 12.67
CA VAL A 263 4.61 15.89 11.42
C VAL A 263 5.60 14.73 11.44
N THR A 264 5.13 13.49 11.39
CA THR A 264 5.98 12.31 11.55
C THR A 264 6.12 11.51 10.27
N LEU A 265 7.37 11.24 9.87
CA LEU A 265 7.76 10.25 8.88
C LEU A 265 8.29 9.00 9.59
N ALA A 266 7.36 8.13 10.00
CA ALA A 266 7.70 6.88 10.67
C ALA A 266 8.08 5.78 9.67
N GLY A 267 8.94 4.86 10.13
CA GLY A 267 9.59 3.86 9.31
C GLY A 267 10.80 4.43 8.58
N ALA A 268 11.97 3.81 8.78
CA ALA A 268 13.22 4.29 8.18
C ALA A 268 13.10 4.50 6.65
N PRO A 269 13.56 5.65 6.12
CA PRO A 269 13.56 5.94 4.70
C PRO A 269 14.27 4.85 3.89
N ARG A 270 13.55 4.33 2.90
CA ARG A 270 14.03 3.35 1.92
C ARG A 270 13.74 3.86 0.51
N ARG A 271 14.30 3.22 -0.51
CA ARG A 271 14.12 3.67 -1.91
C ARG A 271 12.65 3.76 -2.29
N GLU A 272 11.84 2.81 -1.83
CA GLU A 272 10.40 2.75 -2.03
C GLU A 272 9.61 3.64 -1.05
N LYS A 273 10.19 3.97 0.11
CA LYS A 273 9.59 4.82 1.15
C LYS A 273 10.12 6.26 1.09
N GLY A 274 10.18 6.85 -0.10
CA GLY A 274 10.43 8.28 -0.25
C GLY A 274 11.87 8.75 -0.04
N LYS A 275 12.87 7.86 0.12
CA LYS A 275 14.24 8.29 0.48
C LYS A 275 14.85 9.29 -0.53
N ARG A 276 14.47 9.22 -1.81
CA ARG A 276 15.00 10.13 -2.84
C ARG A 276 14.27 11.48 -2.81
N GLU A 277 12.99 11.41 -2.46
CA GLU A 277 12.03 12.50 -2.41
C GLU A 277 12.25 13.38 -1.16
N LEU A 278 12.88 12.85 -0.10
CA LEU A 278 13.15 13.59 1.14
C LEU A 278 13.92 14.90 0.93
N ASN A 279 14.94 14.92 0.07
CA ASN A 279 15.77 16.12 -0.12
C ASN A 279 14.94 17.28 -0.69
N GLN A 280 14.14 16.98 -1.71
CA GLN A 280 13.22 17.93 -2.35
C GLN A 280 12.14 18.38 -1.37
N LEU A 281 11.59 17.44 -0.59
CA LEU A 281 10.60 17.75 0.45
C LEU A 281 11.18 18.74 1.47
N PHE A 282 12.36 18.47 2.04
CA PHE A 282 12.94 19.34 3.06
C PHE A 282 13.23 20.75 2.52
N ASP A 283 13.79 20.86 1.31
CA ASP A 283 14.02 22.15 0.64
C ASP A 283 12.73 22.97 0.49
N GLN A 284 11.63 22.32 0.10
CA GLN A 284 10.35 22.98 -0.07
C GLN A 284 9.70 23.39 1.24
N LEU A 285 9.74 22.52 2.25
CA LEU A 285 9.22 22.85 3.58
C LEU A 285 9.97 24.03 4.17
N TYR A 286 11.29 24.09 3.98
CA TYR A 286 12.10 25.24 4.38
C TYR A 286 11.67 26.53 3.67
N LYS A 287 11.58 26.50 2.33
CA LYS A 287 11.17 27.66 1.52
C LYS A 287 9.76 28.16 1.84
N SER A 288 8.88 27.28 2.31
CA SER A 288 7.50 27.63 2.68
C SER A 288 7.37 28.33 4.04
N ASN A 289 8.44 28.40 4.86
CA ASN A 289 8.44 29.00 6.20
C ASN A 289 7.41 28.44 7.19
N ILE A 290 6.87 27.24 6.96
CA ILE A 290 5.92 26.59 7.88
C ILE A 290 6.61 25.83 9.02
N LEU A 291 7.87 25.44 8.81
CA LEU A 291 8.69 24.72 9.78
C LEU A 291 9.12 25.63 10.94
N GLY A 292 9.16 25.08 12.16
CA GLY A 292 9.52 25.77 13.40
C GLY A 292 8.31 26.43 14.07
N ASN A 293 7.64 27.35 13.37
CA ASN A 293 6.52 28.12 13.94
C ASN A 293 5.22 27.32 14.01
N HIS A 294 4.93 26.56 12.95
CA HIS A 294 3.68 25.82 12.82
C HIS A 294 3.90 24.32 12.91
N LEU A 295 5.04 23.83 12.41
CA LEU A 295 5.34 22.42 12.28
C LEU A 295 6.73 22.06 12.81
N GLN A 296 6.83 20.90 13.46
CA GLN A 296 8.07 20.22 13.79
C GLN A 296 8.09 18.87 13.09
N LEU A 297 9.21 18.56 12.43
CA LEU A 297 9.32 17.36 11.60
C LEU A 297 10.04 16.24 12.34
N TRP A 298 9.36 15.12 12.58
CA TRP A 298 9.90 13.95 13.25
C TRP A 298 10.20 12.85 12.22
N VAL A 299 11.46 12.52 12.01
CA VAL A 299 11.90 11.56 10.97
C VAL A 299 12.54 10.35 11.64
N GLN A 300 11.93 9.17 11.50
CA GLN A 300 12.54 7.95 12.02
C GLN A 300 13.68 7.49 11.10
N GLY A 301 14.90 7.32 11.61
CA GLY A 301 16.03 6.90 10.80
C GLY A 301 17.37 6.92 11.50
N ASN A 302 18.45 6.95 10.71
CA ASN A 302 19.80 7.11 11.22
C ASN A 302 20.22 8.58 11.08
N PHE A 303 20.51 9.23 12.22
CA PHE A 303 20.88 10.64 12.30
C PHE A 303 22.05 11.02 11.38
N GLN A 304 23.14 10.23 11.35
CA GLN A 304 24.30 10.55 10.51
C GLN A 304 23.99 10.45 9.01
N LYS A 305 23.13 9.52 8.60
CA LYS A 305 22.72 9.38 7.21
C LYS A 305 21.80 10.52 6.78
N LEU A 306 20.81 10.87 7.60
CA LEU A 306 19.86 11.95 7.31
C LEU A 306 20.55 13.32 7.30
N SER A 307 21.42 13.60 8.28
CA SER A 307 22.17 14.86 8.33
C SER A 307 23.10 15.08 7.14
N ARG A 308 23.58 14.00 6.48
CA ARG A 308 24.34 14.10 5.22
C ARG A 308 23.47 14.29 3.98
N GLN A 309 22.18 13.94 4.06
CA GLN A 309 21.25 14.06 2.95
C GLN A 309 20.70 15.47 2.82
N LEU A 310 20.63 16.23 3.91
CA LEU A 310 20.20 17.62 3.98
C LEU A 310 21.31 18.57 3.48
N PRO A 311 21.25 19.08 2.24
CA PRO A 311 22.17 20.13 1.80
C PRO A 311 21.63 21.46 2.33
N GLU A 312 22.48 22.34 2.84
CA GLU A 312 22.13 23.74 3.16
C GLU A 312 21.21 24.00 4.38
N PHE A 313 20.69 22.98 5.06
CA PHE A 313 19.99 23.20 6.34
C PHE A 313 21.00 23.54 7.44
N ASP A 314 20.80 24.67 8.14
CA ASP A 314 21.61 24.97 9.33
C ASP A 314 21.41 23.84 10.34
N LYS A 315 22.51 23.14 10.64
CA LYS A 315 22.52 21.98 11.54
C LYS A 315 22.02 22.32 12.93
N GLY A 316 21.99 23.61 13.31
CA GLY A 316 21.37 24.09 14.54
C GLY A 316 19.88 23.75 14.68
N HIS A 317 19.20 23.41 13.58
CA HIS A 317 17.78 23.05 13.58
C HIS A 317 17.51 21.54 13.54
N LEU A 318 18.55 20.70 13.64
CA LEU A 318 18.46 19.25 13.56
C LEU A 318 18.94 18.61 14.87
N GLU A 319 18.06 17.85 15.53
CA GLU A 319 18.39 17.12 16.77
C GLU A 319 18.11 15.63 16.61
N SER A 320 18.80 14.80 17.40
CA SER A 320 18.41 13.41 17.62
C SER A 320 17.71 13.31 18.98
N ALA A 321 16.45 12.89 19.00
CA ALA A 321 15.70 12.72 20.24
C ALA A 321 14.91 11.42 20.26
N GLU A 322 14.56 10.97 21.46
CA GLU A 322 13.69 9.83 21.67
C GLU A 322 12.22 10.27 21.65
N PRO A 323 11.26 9.38 21.32
CA PRO A 323 9.84 9.68 21.47
C PRO A 323 9.51 10.06 22.92
N GLY A 324 8.68 11.09 23.10
CA GLY A 324 8.35 11.63 24.43
C GLY A 324 9.28 12.74 24.93
N SER A 325 10.43 12.97 24.31
CA SER A 325 11.27 14.12 24.63
C SER A 325 10.66 15.43 24.10
N GLU A 326 10.83 16.52 24.85
CA GLU A 326 10.64 17.88 24.34
C GLU A 326 11.91 18.28 23.56
N SER A 327 11.72 18.98 22.43
CA SER A 327 12.80 19.47 21.58
C SER A 327 12.31 20.74 20.90
N ASP A 328 13.18 21.76 20.86
CA ASP A 328 12.93 23.00 20.13
C ASP A 328 13.47 22.94 18.69
N ALA A 329 14.10 21.82 18.31
CA ALA A 329 14.64 21.64 16.97
C ALA A 329 13.51 21.57 15.93
N THR A 330 13.72 22.18 14.78
CA THR A 330 12.75 22.15 13.68
C THR A 330 12.58 20.76 13.08
N ILE A 331 13.67 19.99 13.06
CA ILE A 331 13.71 18.61 12.60
C ILE A 331 14.30 17.74 13.71
N VAL A 332 13.54 16.73 14.13
CA VAL A 332 13.93 15.74 15.12
C VAL A 332 14.11 14.39 14.42
N VAL A 333 15.29 13.80 14.52
CA VAL A 333 15.53 12.45 14.04
C VAL A 333 15.35 11.48 15.20
N VAL A 334 14.45 10.53 15.00
CA VAL A 334 14.20 9.45 15.95
C VAL A 334 14.98 8.20 15.53
N PRO A 335 15.68 7.50 16.43
CA PRO A 335 16.41 6.29 16.08
C PRO A 335 15.53 5.21 15.42
N HIS A 336 16.15 4.36 14.60
CA HIS A 336 15.53 3.15 14.04
C HIS A 336 16.49 1.96 14.14
N PRO A 337 16.04 0.78 14.60
CA PRO A 337 14.69 0.48 15.09
C PRO A 337 14.40 1.08 16.48
N LEU A 338 13.12 1.18 16.84
CA LEU A 338 12.66 1.53 18.19
C LEU A 338 12.13 0.29 18.90
N GLU A 339 12.22 0.30 20.24
CA GLU A 339 11.42 -0.58 21.09
C GLU A 339 9.92 -0.30 20.88
N ARG A 340 9.08 -1.33 21.01
CA ARG A 340 7.64 -1.25 20.77
C ARG A 340 6.98 -0.08 21.53
N LYS A 341 7.21 0.03 22.84
CA LYS A 341 6.62 1.12 23.64
C LYS A 341 6.97 2.50 23.09
N LYS A 342 8.24 2.76 22.83
CA LYS A 342 8.71 4.02 22.24
C LYS A 342 8.14 4.26 20.84
N TYR A 343 7.97 3.21 20.04
CA TYR A 343 7.34 3.32 18.74
C TYR A 343 5.85 3.69 18.85
N VAL A 344 5.11 3.08 19.79
CA VAL A 344 3.72 3.46 20.09
C VAL A 344 3.67 4.92 20.54
N ASP A 345 4.57 5.33 21.43
CA ASP A 345 4.67 6.71 21.89
C ASP A 345 4.92 7.68 20.73
N LEU A 346 5.78 7.33 19.76
CA LEU A 346 6.00 8.11 18.54
C LEU A 346 4.71 8.29 17.72
N ILE A 347 3.97 7.21 17.50
CA ILE A 347 2.72 7.26 16.73
C ILE A 347 1.65 8.07 17.49
N GLN A 348 1.48 7.84 18.79
CA GLN A 348 0.49 8.55 19.60
C GLN A 348 0.76 10.06 19.71
N GLN A 349 2.03 10.47 19.70
CA GLN A 349 2.45 11.87 19.75
C GLN A 349 2.50 12.52 18.36
N THR A 350 2.11 11.81 17.31
CA THR A 350 2.05 12.37 15.95
C THR A 350 0.73 13.12 15.77
N ASP A 351 0.83 14.38 15.35
CA ASP A 351 -0.34 15.17 14.94
C ASP A 351 -0.70 14.88 13.48
N ILE A 352 0.31 14.81 12.59
CA ILE A 352 0.14 14.53 11.17
C ILE A 352 1.13 13.45 10.71
N GLY A 353 0.65 12.36 10.13
CA GLY A 353 1.50 11.36 9.49
C GLY A 353 1.84 11.75 8.06
N LEU A 354 3.11 11.64 7.66
CA LEU A 354 3.55 11.93 6.29
C LEU A 354 4.22 10.71 5.65
N LEU A 355 3.61 10.20 4.58
CA LEU A 355 4.06 8.99 3.88
C LEU A 355 4.29 9.27 2.37
N PRO A 356 5.40 9.94 2.00
CA PRO A 356 5.70 10.32 0.62
C PRO A 356 6.31 9.13 -0.12
N TYR A 357 5.55 8.05 -0.23
CA TYR A 357 6.04 6.78 -0.77
C TYR A 357 6.17 6.85 -2.28
N ASN A 358 7.16 6.13 -2.81
CA ASN A 358 7.36 6.07 -4.25
C ASN A 358 6.22 5.27 -4.88
N ASN A 359 5.28 5.98 -5.47
CA ASN A 359 4.06 5.41 -6.03
C ASN A 359 4.35 4.28 -7.03
N ALA A 360 5.31 4.44 -7.94
CA ALA A 360 5.64 3.41 -8.92
C ALA A 360 6.08 2.07 -8.30
N ARG A 361 6.59 2.08 -7.06
CA ARG A 361 7.09 0.88 -6.35
C ARG A 361 6.19 0.40 -5.23
N TYR A 362 5.34 1.28 -4.70
CA TYR A 362 4.49 1.02 -3.54
C TYR A 362 3.00 1.11 -3.88
N HIS A 363 2.62 1.05 -5.16
CA HIS A 363 1.24 1.26 -5.58
C HIS A 363 0.26 0.21 -5.01
N ALA A 364 0.69 -1.04 -4.82
CA ALA A 364 -0.17 -2.14 -4.37
C ALA A 364 0.14 -2.66 -2.95
N ARG A 365 1.24 -2.22 -2.34
CA ARG A 365 1.69 -2.75 -1.05
C ARG A 365 0.97 -2.11 0.12
N ALA A 366 0.63 -2.92 1.12
CA ALA A 366 0.22 -2.44 2.43
C ALA A 366 1.38 -1.73 3.15
N SER A 367 1.07 -0.79 4.02
CA SER A 367 2.05 -0.13 4.90
C SER A 367 1.62 -0.26 6.35
N GLY A 368 2.36 -1.04 7.15
CA GLY A 368 2.08 -1.17 8.59
C GLY A 368 2.04 0.19 9.30
N VAL A 369 2.99 1.08 9.00
CA VAL A 369 3.04 2.45 9.55
C VAL A 369 1.76 3.24 9.24
N PHE A 370 1.26 3.13 8.01
CA PHE A 370 0.01 3.81 7.61
C PHE A 370 -1.18 3.26 8.41
N ILE A 371 -1.26 1.94 8.52
CA ILE A 371 -2.35 1.27 9.26
C ILE A 371 -2.30 1.71 10.73
N GLU A 372 -1.13 1.69 11.37
CA GLU A 372 -0.95 2.09 12.76
C GLU A 372 -1.28 3.57 13.01
N MET A 373 -0.92 4.47 12.09
CA MET A 373 -1.28 5.90 12.19
C MET A 373 -2.80 6.10 12.12
N LEU A 374 -3.47 5.50 11.13
CA LEU A 374 -4.93 5.59 11.03
C LEU A 374 -5.64 4.96 12.23
N SER A 375 -5.11 3.85 12.74
CA SER A 375 -5.61 3.19 13.95
C SER A 375 -5.48 4.04 15.22
N ALA A 376 -4.47 4.91 15.27
CA ALA A 376 -4.30 5.91 16.33
C ALA A 376 -5.12 7.19 16.09
N GLY A 377 -5.94 7.23 15.03
CA GLY A 377 -6.69 8.43 14.64
C GLY A 377 -5.77 9.58 14.24
N VAL A 378 -4.58 9.29 13.70
CA VAL A 378 -3.65 10.30 13.19
C VAL A 378 -4.03 10.61 11.74
N PRO A 379 -4.33 11.86 11.38
CA PRO A 379 -4.55 12.22 10.00
C PRO A 379 -3.24 12.13 9.20
N VAL A 380 -3.35 11.74 7.92
CA VAL A 380 -2.18 11.40 7.11
C VAL A 380 -2.16 12.07 5.74
N ILE A 381 -0.96 12.37 5.24
CA ILE A 381 -0.70 12.76 3.85
C ILE A 381 0.00 11.60 3.15
N VAL A 382 -0.57 11.12 2.05
CA VAL A 382 -0.06 9.97 1.29
C VAL A 382 0.07 10.28 -0.19
N THR A 383 0.89 9.52 -0.90
CA THR A 383 1.04 9.68 -2.35
C THR A 383 -0.11 9.05 -3.13
N ALA A 384 -0.64 9.78 -4.11
CA ALA A 384 -1.74 9.36 -4.96
C ALA A 384 -1.44 8.09 -5.78
N GLY A 385 -2.50 7.41 -6.24
CA GLY A 385 -2.41 6.20 -7.07
C GLY A 385 -1.76 5.01 -6.38
N SER A 386 -1.63 5.05 -5.05
CA SER A 386 -1.14 3.96 -4.22
C SER A 386 -2.27 3.34 -3.40
N TRP A 387 -2.02 2.14 -2.85
CA TRP A 387 -2.93 1.47 -1.94
C TRP A 387 -3.31 2.38 -0.77
N LEU A 388 -2.36 3.16 -0.25
CA LEU A 388 -2.59 4.10 0.84
C LEU A 388 -3.64 5.15 0.47
N ALA A 389 -3.54 5.74 -0.73
CA ALA A 389 -4.51 6.72 -1.21
C ALA A 389 -5.91 6.11 -1.39
N LEU A 390 -5.99 4.86 -1.85
CA LEU A 390 -7.27 4.14 -1.98
C LEU A 390 -7.99 3.98 -0.64
N GLN A 391 -7.26 3.85 0.47
CA GLN A 391 -7.88 3.73 1.80
C GLN A 391 -8.47 5.05 2.32
N LEU A 392 -8.03 6.20 1.78
CA LEU A 392 -8.54 7.52 2.16
C LEU A 392 -9.66 8.01 1.24
N ALA A 393 -9.64 7.58 -0.03
CA ALA A 393 -10.47 8.13 -1.11
C ALA A 393 -11.96 8.18 -0.75
N GLU A 394 -12.54 7.10 -0.22
CA GLU A 394 -13.97 7.06 0.12
C GLU A 394 -14.34 8.07 1.20
N SER A 395 -13.53 8.22 2.25
CA SER A 395 -13.79 9.20 3.32
C SER A 395 -13.73 10.64 2.79
N ILE A 396 -12.79 10.91 1.88
CA ILE A 396 -12.67 12.21 1.20
C ILE A 396 -13.92 12.46 0.33
N TYR A 397 -14.34 11.48 -0.46
CA TYR A 397 -15.51 11.61 -1.33
C TYR A 397 -16.79 11.84 -0.53
N GLN A 398 -17.02 11.11 0.56
CA GLN A 398 -18.20 11.31 1.42
C GLN A 398 -18.27 12.72 2.03
N HIS A 399 -17.12 13.26 2.45
CA HIS A 399 -17.02 14.64 2.93
C HIS A 399 -17.40 15.64 1.83
N LEU A 400 -16.83 15.48 0.64
CA LEU A 400 -17.09 16.35 -0.50
C LEU A 400 -18.52 16.22 -1.04
N ASP A 401 -19.10 15.02 -1.03
CA ASP A 401 -20.50 14.78 -1.39
C ASP A 401 -21.43 15.51 -0.43
N THR A 402 -21.13 15.48 0.87
CA THR A 402 -21.90 16.22 1.88
C THR A 402 -21.83 17.72 1.61
N LEU A 403 -20.63 18.27 1.36
CA LEU A 403 -20.46 19.67 1.00
C LEU A 403 -21.22 20.04 -0.28
N PHE A 404 -21.19 19.17 -1.31
CA PHE A 404 -21.95 19.40 -2.54
C PHE A 404 -23.44 19.48 -2.27
N LEU A 405 -23.99 18.59 -1.44
CA LEU A 405 -25.42 18.57 -1.12
C LEU A 405 -25.85 19.75 -0.25
N THR A 406 -25.01 20.19 0.69
CA THR A 406 -25.39 21.22 1.67
C THR A 406 -25.06 22.64 1.22
N GLU A 407 -24.00 22.83 0.43
CA GLU A 407 -23.46 24.17 0.14
C GLU A 407 -23.51 24.57 -1.33
N ALA A 408 -23.83 23.66 -2.28
CA ALA A 408 -23.95 24.01 -3.69
C ALA A 408 -25.16 24.92 -3.94
N SER A 409 -24.96 26.21 -3.72
CA SER A 409 -25.95 27.25 -3.92
C SER A 409 -26.10 27.54 -5.42
N THR A 410 -27.07 26.87 -6.03
CA THR A 410 -27.87 27.35 -7.18
C THR A 410 -27.25 27.51 -8.57
N ALA A 411 -25.94 27.41 -8.78
CA ALA A 411 -25.34 27.42 -10.12
C ALA A 411 -24.55 26.14 -10.40
N LYS A 412 -25.27 25.04 -10.66
CA LYS A 412 -24.67 23.84 -11.25
C LYS A 412 -24.38 24.12 -12.71
N GLN A 413 -23.12 23.94 -13.11
CA GLN A 413 -22.74 24.00 -14.52
C GLN A 413 -22.28 22.61 -14.96
N LEU A 414 -22.88 22.13 -16.05
CA LEU A 414 -22.37 20.98 -16.79
C LEU A 414 -21.26 21.46 -17.74
N ILE A 415 -20.18 20.72 -17.79
CA ILE A 415 -18.99 21.06 -18.56
C ILE A 415 -18.83 19.99 -19.62
N TRP A 416 -18.35 20.36 -20.79
CA TRP A 416 -18.38 19.54 -22.01
C TRP A 416 -19.81 19.39 -22.54
N GLN A 417 -20.16 20.27 -23.47
CA GLN A 417 -21.29 20.01 -24.38
C GLN A 417 -20.90 18.82 -25.26
N ARG A 418 -21.84 17.90 -25.53
CA ARG A 418 -21.63 16.78 -26.45
C ARG A 418 -21.01 17.34 -27.73
N VAL A 419 -19.80 16.88 -28.06
CA VAL A 419 -19.27 17.09 -29.41
C VAL A 419 -20.12 16.19 -30.30
N PRO A 420 -20.87 16.74 -31.28
CA PRO A 420 -21.53 15.91 -32.26
C PRO A 420 -20.45 15.08 -32.95
N THR A 421 -20.52 13.75 -32.88
CA THR A 421 -19.64 12.90 -33.67
C THR A 421 -20.11 12.99 -35.11
N ASP A 422 -19.39 13.77 -35.93
CA ASP A 422 -19.71 14.08 -37.34
C ASP A 422 -19.86 12.85 -38.27
N ASP A 423 -19.62 11.62 -37.79
CA ASP A 423 -19.61 10.39 -38.60
C ASP A 423 -20.69 9.34 -38.25
N THR A 424 -21.59 9.61 -37.31
CA THR A 424 -22.72 8.70 -37.05
C THR A 424 -24.00 9.26 -37.64
N GLN A 425 -24.34 8.80 -38.85
CA GLN A 425 -25.68 8.91 -39.41
C GLN A 425 -26.70 8.55 -38.33
N GLU A 426 -27.70 9.43 -38.16
CA GLU A 426 -28.87 9.29 -37.29
C GLU A 426 -29.50 7.89 -37.44
N SER A 427 -29.02 6.92 -36.66
CA SER A 427 -29.75 5.68 -36.43
C SER A 427 -30.50 5.86 -35.13
N ASP A 428 -31.83 5.86 -35.21
CA ASP A 428 -32.83 5.92 -34.14
C ASP A 428 -32.60 4.87 -33.04
N LEU A 429 -31.57 5.05 -32.21
CA LEU A 429 -31.32 4.24 -31.02
C LEU A 429 -31.76 5.04 -29.79
N ASP A 430 -32.89 4.60 -29.22
CA ASP A 430 -33.47 4.91 -27.91
C ASP A 430 -32.70 5.92 -27.04
N SER A 431 -33.20 7.16 -27.05
CA SER A 431 -32.60 8.34 -26.43
C SER A 431 -32.79 8.47 -24.92
N ASP A 432 -33.31 7.46 -24.21
CA ASP A 432 -33.92 7.69 -22.89
C ASP A 432 -33.13 7.24 -21.65
N SER A 433 -31.89 6.73 -21.79
CA SER A 433 -31.07 6.40 -20.60
C SER A 433 -29.55 6.49 -20.74
N GLY A 434 -29.03 6.97 -21.88
CA GLY A 434 -27.58 7.06 -22.09
C GLY A 434 -26.97 8.22 -21.31
N THR A 435 -26.47 7.96 -20.10
CA THR A 435 -25.62 8.91 -19.36
C THR A 435 -24.51 9.39 -20.29
N ALA A 436 -24.42 10.69 -20.52
CA ALA A 436 -23.40 11.23 -21.41
C ALA A 436 -22.00 11.00 -20.83
N GLU A 437 -21.10 10.46 -21.65
CA GLU A 437 -19.73 10.10 -21.27
C GLU A 437 -18.72 10.95 -22.04
N ILE A 438 -17.59 11.21 -21.40
CA ILE A 438 -16.40 11.82 -21.98
C ILE A 438 -15.33 10.72 -22.03
N LEU A 439 -14.72 10.56 -23.19
CA LEU A 439 -13.55 9.71 -23.34
C LEU A 439 -12.30 10.50 -22.96
N VAL A 440 -11.68 10.13 -21.85
CA VAL A 440 -10.47 10.79 -21.34
C VAL A 440 -9.26 9.92 -21.66
N ALA A 441 -8.43 10.37 -22.59
CA ALA A 441 -7.20 9.67 -22.98
C ALA A 441 -6.03 9.98 -22.03
N GLY A 442 -4.83 9.53 -22.41
CA GLY A 442 -3.58 9.83 -21.72
C GLY A 442 -3.20 11.30 -21.62
N ASN A 443 -2.07 11.53 -20.96
CA ASN A 443 -1.46 12.86 -20.80
C ASN A 443 -1.05 13.51 -22.12
N SER A 444 -0.86 12.70 -23.16
CA SER A 444 -0.55 13.15 -24.51
C SER A 444 -1.75 13.82 -25.20
N ASN A 445 -2.98 13.51 -24.76
CA ASN A 445 -4.21 14.05 -25.34
C ASN A 445 -5.30 14.25 -24.26
N PRO A 446 -5.09 15.18 -23.30
CA PRO A 446 -6.06 15.41 -22.24
C PRO A 446 -7.35 16.03 -22.79
N ALA A 447 -8.49 15.69 -22.20
CA ALA A 447 -9.73 16.40 -22.46
C ALA A 447 -9.69 17.75 -21.75
N VAL A 448 -9.82 18.85 -22.51
CA VAL A 448 -9.67 20.22 -22.00
C VAL A 448 -11.01 20.95 -22.06
N ASN A 449 -11.32 21.73 -21.02
CA ASN A 449 -12.41 22.70 -21.05
C ASN A 449 -12.09 23.90 -20.15
N SER A 450 -12.84 24.98 -20.36
CA SER A 450 -12.65 26.28 -19.74
C SER A 450 -13.98 26.79 -19.21
N ILE A 451 -13.98 27.29 -17.98
CA ILE A 451 -15.21 27.69 -17.28
C ILE A 451 -15.01 29.04 -16.63
N LYS A 452 -15.97 29.94 -16.81
CA LYS A 452 -15.94 31.24 -16.14
C LYS A 452 -16.23 31.09 -14.65
N VAL A 453 -15.44 31.79 -13.84
CA VAL A 453 -15.57 31.81 -12.38
C VAL A 453 -16.49 32.96 -11.97
N PRO A 454 -17.63 32.70 -11.32
CA PRO A 454 -18.47 33.76 -10.76
C PRO A 454 -17.71 34.61 -9.75
N ARG A 455 -17.99 35.91 -9.71
CA ARG A 455 -17.38 36.81 -8.72
C ARG A 455 -17.73 36.36 -7.31
N GLY A 456 -16.74 36.37 -6.42
CA GLY A 456 -16.90 35.98 -5.01
C GLY A 456 -16.81 34.46 -4.78
N THR A 457 -16.53 33.66 -5.81
CA THR A 457 -16.20 32.24 -5.62
C THR A 457 -14.88 32.13 -4.86
N GLY A 458 -14.88 31.43 -3.73
CA GLY A 458 -13.66 31.08 -2.99
C GLY A 458 -13.22 29.64 -3.18
N ALA A 459 -14.14 28.73 -3.55
CA ALA A 459 -13.81 27.35 -3.88
C ALA A 459 -14.72 26.78 -4.98
N VAL A 460 -14.25 25.74 -5.67
CA VAL A 460 -14.97 25.01 -6.72
C VAL A 460 -14.95 23.53 -6.40
N LEU A 461 -16.13 22.92 -6.31
CA LEU A 461 -16.26 21.47 -6.24
C LEU A 461 -16.50 20.90 -7.64
N ILE A 462 -15.76 19.85 -7.98
CA ILE A 462 -15.89 19.13 -9.25
C ILE A 462 -16.23 17.68 -8.93
N GLN A 463 -17.37 17.18 -9.42
CA GLN A 463 -17.82 15.80 -9.26
C GLN A 463 -17.93 15.09 -10.61
N PHE A 464 -17.49 13.84 -10.69
CA PHE A 464 -17.53 13.02 -11.90
C PHE A 464 -18.27 11.71 -11.59
N PRO A 465 -19.36 11.38 -12.29
CA PRO A 465 -19.90 10.03 -12.23
C PRO A 465 -18.86 9.01 -12.70
N TRP A 466 -18.47 8.08 -11.82
CA TRP A 466 -17.49 7.05 -12.18
C TRP A 466 -18.18 5.90 -12.92
N GLN A 467 -17.97 5.79 -14.23
CA GLN A 467 -18.66 4.80 -15.07
C GLN A 467 -17.93 3.47 -15.13
N GLU A 468 -16.59 3.49 -15.14
CA GLU A 468 -15.79 2.30 -15.38
C GLU A 468 -14.77 2.04 -14.28
N ALA A 469 -15.12 1.18 -13.32
CA ALA A 469 -14.21 0.77 -12.24
C ALA A 469 -13.20 -0.29 -12.72
N ARG A 470 -12.27 0.11 -13.60
CA ARG A 470 -11.12 -0.72 -13.96
C ARG A 470 -9.98 -0.56 -12.95
N SER A 471 -9.48 -1.68 -12.45
CA SER A 471 -8.29 -1.69 -11.58
C SER A 471 -7.08 -1.07 -12.30
N GLY A 472 -6.37 -0.16 -11.63
CA GLY A 472 -5.19 0.52 -12.17
C GLY A 472 -5.48 1.84 -12.90
N TYR A 473 -6.74 2.21 -13.11
CA TYR A 473 -7.11 3.44 -13.79
C TYR A 473 -7.48 4.55 -12.80
N PHE A 474 -7.00 5.76 -13.07
CA PHE A 474 -7.16 6.93 -12.20
C PHE A 474 -7.36 8.17 -13.08
N ILE A 475 -8.21 9.10 -12.65
CA ILE A 475 -8.38 10.39 -13.33
C ILE A 475 -7.35 11.36 -12.77
N ARG A 476 -6.50 11.93 -13.63
CA ARG A 476 -5.72 13.12 -13.34
C ARG A 476 -6.51 14.35 -13.77
N ILE A 477 -6.66 15.29 -12.86
CA ILE A 477 -7.24 16.59 -13.08
C ILE A 477 -6.14 17.62 -12.92
N ARG A 478 -5.88 18.41 -13.95
CA ARG A 478 -5.06 19.61 -13.86
C ARG A 478 -5.94 20.83 -13.99
N THR A 479 -5.75 21.80 -13.11
CA THR A 479 -6.52 23.04 -13.13
C THR A 479 -5.58 24.23 -13.18
N PHE A 480 -5.90 25.16 -14.09
CA PHE A 480 -5.18 26.42 -14.28
C PHE A 480 -6.15 27.56 -14.01
N GLN A 481 -5.77 28.51 -13.16
CA GLN A 481 -6.59 29.67 -12.84
C GLN A 481 -6.06 30.87 -13.60
N VAL A 482 -6.89 31.47 -14.44
CA VAL A 482 -6.51 32.61 -15.28
C VAL A 482 -7.28 33.87 -14.89
N ASP A 483 -6.63 35.02 -14.96
CA ASP A 483 -7.23 36.32 -14.70
C ASP A 483 -8.03 36.85 -15.90
N GLY A 484 -8.50 38.09 -15.80
CA GLY A 484 -9.22 38.77 -16.88
C GLY A 484 -8.36 39.09 -18.12
N THR A 485 -7.04 38.96 -18.03
CA THR A 485 -6.09 39.15 -19.14
C THR A 485 -5.71 37.83 -19.82
N GLY A 486 -6.12 36.70 -19.24
CA GLY A 486 -5.75 35.36 -19.71
C GLY A 486 -4.41 34.87 -19.14
N GLN A 487 -3.81 35.58 -18.18
CA GLN A 487 -2.57 35.17 -17.54
C GLN A 487 -2.86 34.19 -16.39
N SER A 488 -2.03 33.15 -16.25
CA SER A 488 -2.11 32.22 -15.11
C SER A 488 -1.72 32.92 -13.81
N ILE A 489 -2.58 32.84 -12.80
CA ILE A 489 -2.39 33.52 -11.50
C ILE A 489 -1.76 32.58 -10.47
N SER A 490 -2.06 31.28 -10.55
CA SER A 490 -1.56 30.27 -9.63
C SER A 490 -0.69 29.24 -10.35
N PRO A 491 0.17 28.51 -9.63
CA PRO A 491 0.71 27.25 -10.10
C PRO A 491 -0.43 26.31 -10.51
N THR A 492 -0.15 25.42 -11.46
CA THR A 492 -1.08 24.34 -11.82
C THR A 492 -1.34 23.48 -10.60
N ASN A 493 -2.63 23.29 -10.27
CA ASN A 493 -3.02 22.30 -9.28
C ASN A 493 -3.28 20.96 -9.97
N GLU A 494 -2.74 19.88 -9.42
CA GLU A 494 -2.89 18.52 -9.95
C GLU A 494 -3.50 17.59 -8.90
N THR A 495 -4.64 16.98 -9.20
CA THR A 495 -5.28 16.00 -8.32
C THR A 495 -5.45 14.69 -9.08
N ILE A 496 -5.11 13.57 -8.43
CA ILE A 496 -5.35 12.22 -8.96
C ILE A 496 -6.48 11.58 -8.17
N LEU A 497 -7.61 11.33 -8.82
CA LEU A 497 -8.79 10.71 -8.25
C LEU A 497 -8.71 9.19 -8.39
N SER A 498 -9.06 8.52 -7.30
CA SER A 498 -9.15 7.07 -7.20
C SER A 498 -10.50 6.58 -7.70
N PRO A 499 -10.58 5.36 -8.25
CA PRO A 499 -11.86 4.77 -8.61
C PRO A 499 -12.74 4.61 -7.37
N ARG A 500 -14.06 4.73 -7.58
CA ARG A 500 -15.12 4.46 -6.59
C ARG A 500 -16.05 3.37 -7.14
N GLU A 501 -16.95 2.86 -6.31
CA GLU A 501 -18.02 1.96 -6.79
C GLU A 501 -18.77 2.58 -7.97
N GLN A 502 -19.10 1.75 -8.96
CA GLN A 502 -19.72 2.19 -10.21
C GLN A 502 -20.99 3.02 -9.94
N GLY A 503 -21.11 4.14 -10.64
CA GLY A 503 -22.24 5.07 -10.53
C GLY A 503 -22.12 6.07 -9.37
N LYS A 504 -21.21 5.88 -8.40
CA LYS A 504 -20.94 6.90 -7.39
C LYS A 504 -20.00 7.97 -7.95
N PRO A 505 -20.21 9.25 -7.62
CA PRO A 505 -19.31 10.29 -8.09
C PRO A 505 -17.96 10.23 -7.35
N VAL A 506 -16.89 10.57 -8.06
CA VAL A 506 -15.61 10.96 -7.46
C VAL A 506 -15.53 12.48 -7.45
N SER A 507 -14.94 13.05 -6.40
CA SER A 507 -15.04 14.49 -6.13
C SER A 507 -13.68 15.09 -5.83
N THR A 508 -13.46 16.35 -6.21
CA THR A 508 -12.33 17.17 -5.76
C THR A 508 -12.78 18.59 -5.42
N LEU A 509 -12.07 19.24 -4.50
CA LEU A 509 -12.27 20.64 -4.12
C LEU A 509 -11.04 21.46 -4.53
N LEU A 510 -11.27 22.48 -5.35
CA LEU A 510 -10.25 23.43 -5.80
C LEU A 510 -10.46 24.77 -5.09
N GLN A 511 -9.39 25.30 -4.49
CA GLN A 511 -9.39 26.66 -3.96
C GLN A 511 -9.19 27.69 -5.06
N ILE A 512 -9.99 28.76 -5.05
CA ILE A 512 -10.02 29.77 -6.10
C ILE A 512 -9.34 31.06 -5.66
N ASP A 513 -8.40 31.54 -6.47
CA ASP A 513 -7.80 32.86 -6.29
C ASP A 513 -8.89 33.94 -6.48
N PRO A 514 -9.00 34.94 -5.60
CA PRO A 514 -9.99 36.00 -5.72
C PRO A 514 -9.99 36.76 -7.06
N ASN A 515 -8.86 36.73 -7.78
CA ASN A 515 -8.69 37.38 -9.08
C ASN A 515 -8.96 36.45 -10.27
N ALA A 516 -9.16 35.16 -10.04
CA ALA A 516 -9.49 34.21 -11.08
C ALA A 516 -10.81 34.59 -11.77
N ARG A 517 -10.78 34.61 -13.10
CA ARG A 517 -11.96 34.84 -13.96
C ARG A 517 -12.37 33.60 -14.70
N GLU A 518 -11.45 32.66 -14.86
CA GLU A 518 -11.68 31.41 -15.56
C GLU A 518 -10.79 30.31 -14.98
N ILE A 519 -11.31 29.09 -14.99
CA ILE A 519 -10.57 27.88 -14.68
C ILE A 519 -10.53 27.04 -15.95
N ARG A 520 -9.32 26.70 -16.39
CA ARG A 520 -9.10 25.66 -17.39
C ARG A 520 -8.89 24.34 -16.68
N ILE A 521 -9.65 23.32 -17.06
CA ILE A 521 -9.60 21.97 -16.53
C ILE A 521 -9.09 21.05 -17.62
N GLU A 522 -8.09 20.23 -17.29
CA GLU A 522 -7.60 19.16 -18.13
C GLU A 522 -7.81 17.83 -17.41
N LEU A 523 -8.50 16.91 -18.08
CA LEU A 523 -8.72 15.55 -17.62
C LEU A 523 -7.85 14.60 -18.43
N SER A 524 -7.17 13.68 -17.76
CA SER A 524 -6.38 12.62 -18.39
C SER A 524 -6.40 11.36 -17.55
N ASN A 525 -6.09 10.22 -18.15
CA ASN A 525 -5.69 9.04 -17.41
C ASN A 525 -4.33 9.31 -16.76
N ALA A 526 -4.24 9.18 -15.43
CA ALA A 526 -3.09 9.64 -14.67
C ALA A 526 -1.79 8.87 -14.96
N TYR A 527 -1.91 7.59 -15.33
CA TYR A 527 -0.76 6.67 -15.39
C TYR A 527 -0.60 5.93 -16.71
N HIS A 528 -1.60 5.99 -17.60
CA HIS A 528 -1.57 5.29 -18.88
C HIS A 528 -2.08 6.19 -20.00
N ASP A 529 -1.75 5.86 -21.25
CA ASP A 529 -2.31 6.56 -22.41
C ASP A 529 -3.66 6.01 -22.88
N ASP A 530 -4.07 4.87 -22.32
CA ASP A 530 -5.38 4.27 -22.52
C ASP A 530 -6.52 5.24 -22.16
N ALA A 531 -7.56 5.22 -22.97
CA ALA A 531 -8.75 5.98 -22.73
C ALA A 531 -9.63 5.37 -21.63
N ILE A 532 -10.21 6.23 -20.79
CA ILE A 532 -11.21 5.91 -19.77
C ILE A 532 -12.50 6.67 -20.04
N ALA A 533 -13.64 5.99 -19.92
CA ALA A 533 -14.94 6.64 -19.97
C ALA A 533 -15.27 7.23 -18.59
N VAL A 534 -15.58 8.52 -18.56
CA VAL A 534 -16.00 9.24 -17.34
C VAL A 534 -17.31 9.96 -17.61
N GLY A 535 -18.19 10.04 -16.61
CA GLY A 535 -19.38 10.86 -16.75
C GLY A 535 -19.05 12.34 -16.92
N ILE A 536 -19.96 13.09 -17.53
CA ILE A 536 -19.86 14.56 -17.58
C ILE A 536 -19.71 15.12 -16.17
N PRO A 537 -18.69 15.94 -15.88
CA PRO A 537 -18.53 16.51 -14.56
C PRO A 537 -19.57 17.58 -14.26
N GLU A 538 -20.04 17.55 -13.01
CA GLU A 538 -20.82 18.61 -12.40
C GLU A 538 -19.87 19.54 -11.62
N ILE A 539 -20.04 20.86 -11.80
CA ILE A 539 -19.36 21.86 -10.99
C ILE A 539 -20.33 22.64 -10.12
N ALA A 540 -19.94 22.83 -8.86
CA ALA A 540 -20.54 23.78 -7.94
C ALA A 540 -19.52 24.84 -7.50
N PHE A 541 -19.95 26.10 -7.52
CA PHE A 541 -19.17 27.24 -7.05
C PHE A 541 -19.57 27.57 -5.60
N LEU A 542 -18.60 27.64 -4.71
CA LEU A 542 -18.79 27.94 -3.29
C LEU A 542 -18.30 29.35 -2.98
N GLN A 543 -19.12 30.15 -2.30
CA GLN A 543 -18.80 31.53 -1.92
C GLN A 543 -17.92 31.63 -0.66
N ARG A 544 -17.77 30.54 0.09
CA ARG A 544 -16.93 30.49 1.29
C ARG A 544 -15.46 30.69 0.92
N ARG A 545 -14.70 31.29 1.83
CA ARG A 545 -13.28 31.55 1.59
C ARG A 545 -12.51 30.25 1.55
N ALA A 546 -11.40 30.25 0.82
CA ALA A 546 -10.61 29.06 0.61
C ALA A 546 -10.08 28.42 1.91
N ASN A 547 -9.84 29.24 2.92
CA ASN A 547 -9.34 28.82 4.22
C ASN A 547 -10.44 28.39 5.22
N GLU A 548 -11.69 28.29 4.78
CA GLU A 548 -12.83 27.91 5.64
C GLU A 548 -13.32 26.48 5.41
N ILE A 549 -12.94 25.87 4.28
CA ILE A 549 -13.42 24.53 3.88
C ILE A 549 -12.24 23.57 3.77
N PRO A 550 -12.19 22.50 4.59
CA PRO A 550 -11.20 21.44 4.42
C PRO A 550 -11.45 20.68 3.11
N THR A 551 -10.38 20.38 2.35
CA THR A 551 -10.48 19.72 1.03
C THR A 551 -10.66 18.21 1.11
N GLY A 552 -10.48 17.61 2.29
CA GLY A 552 -10.67 16.18 2.51
C GLY A 552 -11.11 15.83 3.93
N ALA A 553 -11.08 14.54 4.24
CA ALA A 553 -11.35 13.98 5.56
C ALA A 553 -10.43 12.78 5.80
N VAL A 554 -10.10 12.50 7.08
CA VAL A 554 -9.10 11.51 7.52
C VAL A 554 -7.67 11.86 7.11
N GLY A 555 -7.45 12.30 5.87
CA GLY A 555 -6.15 12.64 5.34
C GLY A 555 -6.23 13.41 4.02
N LEU A 556 -5.07 13.59 3.41
CA LEU A 556 -4.91 14.24 2.10
C LEU A 556 -4.04 13.39 1.18
N ILE A 557 -4.24 13.58 -0.12
CA ILE A 557 -3.56 12.81 -1.17
C ILE A 557 -2.70 13.77 -2.00
N ALA A 558 -1.39 13.55 -2.02
CA ALA A 558 -0.43 14.28 -2.83
C ALA A 558 -0.21 13.59 -4.17
N SER A 559 -0.54 14.24 -5.28
CA SER A 559 -0.23 13.76 -6.63
C SER A 559 1.27 13.83 -6.92
N ASP A 560 1.94 14.84 -6.37
CA ASP A 560 3.38 15.08 -6.48
C ASP A 560 3.97 15.58 -5.15
N VAL A 561 5.26 15.31 -4.91
CA VAL A 561 5.97 15.75 -3.70
C VAL A 561 5.94 17.27 -3.51
N ASN A 562 5.89 18.03 -4.61
CA ASN A 562 5.80 19.49 -4.63
C ASN A 562 4.53 20.05 -3.95
N GLN A 563 3.48 19.23 -3.80
CA GLN A 563 2.23 19.65 -3.19
C GLN A 563 2.24 19.53 -1.65
N ILE A 564 3.18 18.76 -1.08
CA ILE A 564 3.18 18.46 0.35
C ILE A 564 3.20 19.73 1.23
N PRO A 565 3.97 20.79 0.94
CA PRO A 565 3.93 22.01 1.77
C PRO A 565 2.53 22.64 1.83
N ALA A 566 1.83 22.73 0.70
CA ALA A 566 0.48 23.30 0.64
C ALA A 566 -0.54 22.42 1.39
N LEU A 567 -0.44 21.09 1.22
CA LEU A 567 -1.29 20.12 1.93
C LEU A 567 -1.04 20.13 3.44
N LEU A 568 0.21 20.30 3.88
CA LEU A 568 0.54 20.47 5.29
C LEU A 568 -0.03 21.77 5.85
N HIS A 569 0.09 22.88 5.12
CA HIS A 569 -0.52 24.14 5.52
C HIS A 569 -2.04 24.01 5.68
N GLU A 570 -2.70 23.31 4.75
CA GLU A 570 -4.13 23.00 4.84
C GLU A 570 -4.46 22.14 6.07
N MET A 571 -3.70 21.07 6.32
CA MET A 571 -3.90 20.24 7.52
C MET A 571 -3.66 21.00 8.82
N VAL A 572 -2.70 21.92 8.86
CA VAL A 572 -2.47 22.78 10.05
C VAL A 572 -3.69 23.68 10.29
N LEU A 573 -4.20 24.29 9.21
CA LEU A 573 -5.33 25.20 9.26
C LEU A 573 -6.62 24.48 9.72
N HIS A 574 -6.84 23.26 9.23
CA HIS A 574 -8.04 22.46 9.48
C HIS A 574 -7.76 21.23 10.37
N HIS A 575 -6.76 21.31 11.25
CA HIS A 575 -6.26 20.14 11.99
C HIS A 575 -7.37 19.44 12.77
N ASP A 576 -8.26 20.19 13.42
CA ASP A 576 -9.34 19.62 14.23
C ASP A 576 -10.30 18.77 13.40
N HIS A 577 -10.66 19.24 12.22
CA HIS A 577 -11.50 18.49 11.27
C HIS A 577 -10.82 17.18 10.85
N TYR A 578 -9.54 17.24 10.47
CA TYR A 578 -8.79 16.06 10.07
C TYR A 578 -8.59 15.08 11.23
N LYS A 579 -8.32 15.59 12.44
CA LYS A 579 -8.15 14.75 13.63
C LYS A 579 -9.45 14.08 14.05
N GLU A 580 -10.56 14.81 14.05
CA GLU A 580 -11.88 14.27 14.39
C GLU A 580 -12.30 13.18 13.38
N SER A 581 -12.19 13.47 12.08
CA SER A 581 -12.53 12.51 11.03
C SER A 581 -11.62 11.29 11.06
N ALA A 582 -10.30 11.45 11.27
CA ALA A 582 -9.37 10.33 11.43
C ALA A 582 -9.70 9.48 12.68
N THR A 583 -10.06 10.11 13.80
CA THR A 583 -10.44 9.39 15.02
C THR A 583 -11.73 8.58 14.83
N LYS A 584 -12.73 9.13 14.12
CA LYS A 584 -13.94 8.39 13.75
C LYS A 584 -13.62 7.21 12.83
N HIS A 585 -12.78 7.45 11.81
CA HIS A 585 -12.36 6.41 10.87
C HIS A 585 -11.61 5.26 11.57
N ALA A 586 -10.76 5.59 12.55
CA ALA A 586 -9.95 4.66 13.32
C ALA A 586 -10.77 3.50 13.92
N LEU A 587 -12.04 3.73 14.32
CA LEU A 587 -12.89 2.68 14.90
C LEU A 587 -13.14 1.52 13.91
N SER A 588 -13.60 1.86 12.71
CA SER A 588 -13.84 0.87 11.64
C SER A 588 -12.53 0.26 11.13
N TRP A 589 -11.48 1.09 11.07
CA TRP A 589 -10.15 0.70 10.61
C TRP A 589 -9.51 -0.33 11.54
N ASN A 590 -9.58 -0.09 12.85
CA ASN A 590 -9.15 -1.00 13.90
C ASN A 590 -9.89 -2.33 13.84
N PHE A 591 -11.20 -2.31 13.61
CA PHE A 591 -11.97 -3.54 13.44
C PHE A 591 -11.49 -4.34 12.22
N LYS A 592 -11.27 -3.68 11.08
CA LYS A 592 -10.79 -4.31 9.84
C LYS A 592 -9.42 -4.97 10.01
N HIS A 593 -8.52 -4.34 10.77
CA HIS A 593 -7.14 -4.77 10.97
C HIS A 593 -6.89 -5.49 12.30
N ALA A 594 -7.96 -5.88 13.00
CA ALA A 594 -7.84 -6.59 14.27
C ALA A 594 -7.18 -7.98 14.05
N PRO A 595 -6.19 -8.37 14.85
CA PRO A 595 -5.51 -9.66 14.71
C PRO A 595 -6.46 -10.85 14.81
N LEU A 596 -7.49 -10.74 15.67
CA LEU A 596 -8.55 -11.73 15.82
C LEU A 596 -9.26 -12.03 14.49
N ARG A 597 -9.51 -11.02 13.63
CA ARG A 597 -10.14 -11.22 12.32
C ARG A 597 -9.28 -12.09 11.40
N THR A 598 -7.95 -11.99 11.53
CA THR A 598 -7.05 -12.88 10.80
C THR A 598 -7.22 -14.30 11.30
N VAL A 599 -7.17 -14.52 12.62
CA VAL A 599 -7.36 -15.86 13.22
C VAL A 599 -8.71 -16.47 12.80
N GLU A 600 -9.80 -15.71 12.89
CA GLU A 600 -11.15 -16.11 12.45
C GLU A 600 -11.16 -16.48 10.96
N SER A 601 -10.58 -15.64 10.09
CA SER A 601 -10.54 -15.89 8.64
C SER A 601 -9.80 -17.17 8.28
N LEU A 602 -8.71 -17.48 8.99
CA LEU A 602 -7.98 -18.74 8.80
C LEU A 602 -8.81 -19.94 9.28
N GLY A 603 -9.48 -19.83 10.43
CA GLY A 603 -10.35 -20.88 10.98
C GLY A 603 -11.61 -21.16 10.14
N GLU A 604 -12.28 -20.13 9.61
CA GLU A 604 -13.46 -20.30 8.76
C GLU A 604 -13.18 -21.15 7.52
N HIS A 605 -12.01 -20.98 6.89
CA HIS A 605 -11.60 -21.75 5.73
C HIS A 605 -11.45 -23.25 6.04
N GLN A 606 -11.03 -23.57 7.27
CA GLN A 606 -10.98 -24.95 7.76
C GLN A 606 -12.39 -25.54 7.95
N HIS A 607 -13.34 -24.74 8.42
CA HIS A 607 -14.72 -25.18 8.64
C HIS A 607 -15.54 -25.35 7.35
N ARG A 608 -15.46 -24.43 6.38
CA ARG A 608 -16.21 -24.54 5.11
C ARG A 608 -15.92 -25.86 4.37
N HIS A 609 -14.69 -26.34 4.43
CA HIS A 609 -14.31 -27.64 3.85
C HIS A 609 -14.87 -28.85 4.60
N LYS A 610 -15.06 -28.77 5.93
CA LYS A 610 -15.70 -29.83 6.71
C LYS A 610 -17.18 -29.97 6.31
N THR A 611 -17.89 -28.85 6.13
CA THR A 611 -19.31 -28.86 5.73
C THR A 611 -19.51 -29.43 4.32
N LEU A 612 -18.69 -29.01 3.34
CA LEU A 612 -18.81 -29.49 1.96
C LEU A 612 -18.53 -31.00 1.82
N ARG A 613 -17.65 -31.57 2.65
CA ARG A 613 -17.38 -33.03 2.69
C ARG A 613 -18.40 -33.83 3.49
N GLY A 614 -19.22 -33.19 4.34
CA GLY A 614 -20.29 -33.87 5.07
C GLY A 614 -21.58 -33.98 4.26
N VAL A 615 -21.74 -33.15 3.22
CA VAL A 615 -22.90 -33.10 2.33
C VAL A 615 -22.70 -33.96 1.07
N ALA A 616 -21.46 -34.17 0.64
CA ALA A 616 -21.07 -35.08 -0.44
C ALA A 616 -20.74 -36.47 0.12
#